data_AF-A0A2J9DVQ1-F1
#
_entry.id   AF-A0A2J9DVQ1-F1
#
_cell.length_a   1.000
_cell.length_b   1.000
_cell.length_c   1.000
_cell.angle_alpha   90.00
_cell.angle_beta   90.00
_cell.angle_gamma   90.00
#
_symmetry.space_group_name_H-M   'P 1'
#
loop_
_entity.id
_entity.type
_entity.pdbx_description
1 polymer ?
#
loop_
_entity_poly.entity_id
_entity_poly.type
_entity_poly.pdbx_seq_one_letter_code
_entity_poly.pdbx_strand_id
1 'polypeptide(L)'
;MSYNSMVNPKAVKLLDELLSGKASEVREVAICNELDTLLPDPKWSEYIFWSDDYLNDNGSINYDKFFDKVFAYLNSEEYIRNELIIELANALINKDFTNMNEVEIVSELNRLSPDPNWTHYLFVDKSCLNKDGSVNKNKFLDRLFELQS
;
A
#
# COMPACT_ATOMS: atom_id res chain seq x y z
N MET A 1 7.03 8.10 -17.63
CA MET A 1 7.35 9.23 -16.74
C MET A 1 8.38 8.72 -15.76
N SER A 2 9.59 9.27 -15.75
CA SER A 2 10.63 8.85 -14.81
C SER A 2 10.38 9.55 -13.48
N TYR A 3 10.08 8.80 -12.42
CA TYR A 3 10.07 9.35 -11.07
C TYR A 3 11.52 9.72 -10.71
N ASN A 4 11.81 11.00 -10.53
CA ASN A 4 12.94 11.39 -9.69
C ASN A 4 12.56 10.92 -8.28
N SER A 5 13.24 9.90 -7.77
CA SER A 5 13.13 9.43 -6.40
C SER A 5 13.59 10.54 -5.44
N MET A 6 12.68 11.48 -5.18
CA MET A 6 12.97 12.58 -4.27
C MET A 6 12.99 11.98 -2.86
N VAL A 7 14.20 11.78 -2.34
CA VAL A 7 14.46 11.37 -0.95
C VAL A 7 13.53 12.17 -0.04
N ASN A 8 12.66 11.48 0.70
CA ASN A 8 11.70 12.14 1.58
C ASN A 8 12.39 12.47 2.93
N PRO A 9 12.67 13.75 3.24
CA PRO A 9 13.47 14.11 4.41
C PRO A 9 12.79 13.74 5.74
N LYS A 10 11.46 13.63 5.75
CA LYS A 10 10.73 13.18 6.93
C LYS A 10 10.92 11.67 7.13
N ALA A 11 10.80 10.89 6.05
CA ALA A 11 11.02 9.45 6.11
C ALA A 11 12.46 9.10 6.54
N VAL A 12 13.47 9.81 6.03
CA VAL A 12 14.87 9.66 6.46
C VAL A 12 15.01 9.83 7.97
N LYS A 13 14.48 10.93 8.53
CA LYS A 13 14.56 11.18 9.98
C LYS A 13 13.89 10.08 10.80
N LEU A 14 12.75 9.59 10.35
CA LEU A 14 12.01 8.51 11.01
C LEU A 14 12.79 7.19 10.96
N LEU A 15 13.40 6.86 9.82
CA LEU A 15 14.24 5.68 9.65
C LEU A 15 15.51 5.74 10.50
N ASP A 16 16.19 6.89 10.54
CA ASP A 16 17.35 7.11 11.42
C ASP A 16 16.96 6.97 12.91
N GLU A 17 15.79 7.51 13.30
CA GLU A 17 15.27 7.38 14.66
C GLU A 17 15.00 5.91 15.02
N LEU A 18 14.34 5.18 14.13
CA LEU A 18 14.01 3.76 14.28
C LEU A 18 15.28 2.91 14.42
N LEU A 19 16.26 3.10 13.54
CA LEU A 19 17.52 2.34 13.54
C LEU A 19 18.49 2.72 14.65
N SER A 20 18.29 3.87 15.30
CA SER A 20 19.14 4.26 16.43
C SER A 20 19.01 3.33 17.63
N GLY A 21 17.94 2.53 17.72
CA GLY A 21 17.63 1.65 18.85
C GLY A 21 17.32 2.39 20.15
N LYS A 22 17.07 3.70 20.08
CA LYS A 22 16.78 4.56 21.25
C LYS A 22 15.30 4.87 21.43
N ALA A 23 14.47 4.57 20.44
CA ALA A 23 13.04 4.76 20.51
C ALA A 23 12.43 3.77 21.52
N SER A 24 11.35 4.17 22.19
CA SER A 24 10.52 3.22 22.94
C SER A 24 9.66 2.41 21.96
N GLU A 25 9.23 1.21 22.34
CA GLU A 25 8.33 0.38 21.53
C GLU A 25 7.09 1.14 21.03
N VAL A 26 6.48 1.96 21.90
CA VAL A 26 5.33 2.82 21.53
C VAL A 26 5.72 3.83 20.43
N ARG A 27 6.93 4.38 20.49
CA ARG A 27 7.44 5.30 19.47
C ARG A 27 7.80 4.57 18.18
N GLU A 28 8.38 3.37 18.25
CA GLU A 28 8.68 2.54 17.08
C GLU A 28 7.40 2.21 16.30
N VAL A 29 6.34 1.79 16.98
CA VAL A 29 5.02 1.55 16.36
C VAL A 29 4.48 2.83 15.70
N ALA A 30 4.60 3.98 16.36
CA ALA A 30 4.19 5.25 15.77
C ALA A 30 5.01 5.61 14.53
N ILE A 31 6.33 5.38 14.55
CA ILE A 31 7.22 5.59 13.41
C ILE A 31 6.81 4.69 12.23
N CYS A 32 6.59 3.40 12.46
CA CYS A 32 6.17 2.46 11.41
C CYS A 32 4.86 2.92 10.76
N ASN A 33 3.84 3.27 11.55
CA ASN A 33 2.58 3.78 11.02
C ASN A 33 2.74 5.08 10.20
N GLU A 34 3.63 5.99 10.63
CA GLU A 34 3.95 7.19 9.87
C GLU A 34 4.67 6.85 8.55
N LEU A 35 5.59 5.88 8.57
CA LEU A 35 6.30 5.41 7.39
C LEU A 35 5.38 4.70 6.39
N ASP A 36 4.45 3.88 6.85
CA ASP A 36 3.41 3.23 6.02
C ASP A 36 2.55 4.24 5.27
N THR A 37 2.42 5.46 5.80
CA THR A 37 1.70 6.55 5.12
C THR A 37 2.59 7.30 4.11
N LEU A 38 3.91 7.35 4.35
CA LEU A 38 4.85 8.11 3.54
C LEU A 38 5.47 7.30 2.39
N LEU A 39 5.60 5.99 2.58
CA LEU A 39 6.28 5.10 1.65
C LEU A 39 5.24 4.32 0.83
N PRO A 40 5.34 4.33 -0.51
CA PRO A 40 4.36 3.67 -1.36
C PRO A 40 4.39 2.14 -1.31
N ASP A 41 5.55 1.54 -1.05
CA ASP A 41 5.70 0.08 -0.98
C ASP A 41 5.37 -0.42 0.43
N PRO A 42 4.33 -1.27 0.61
CA PRO A 42 3.96 -1.81 1.92
C PRO A 42 5.05 -2.73 2.51
N LYS A 43 6.01 -3.20 1.71
CA LYS A 43 7.11 -4.08 2.13
C LYS A 43 8.40 -3.31 2.40
N TRP A 44 8.33 -1.99 2.55
CA TRP A 44 9.52 -1.14 2.77
C TRP A 44 10.40 -1.62 3.94
N SER A 45 9.80 -2.18 5.00
CA SER A 45 10.51 -2.63 6.20
C SER A 45 11.35 -3.87 5.92
N GLU A 46 10.97 -4.71 4.96
CA GLU A 46 11.74 -5.88 4.53
C GLU A 46 13.09 -5.49 3.96
N TYR A 47 13.15 -4.37 3.25
CA TYR A 47 14.38 -3.86 2.66
C TYR A 47 15.39 -3.35 3.68
N ILE A 48 14.97 -3.12 4.93
CA ILE A 48 15.85 -2.61 5.99
C ILE A 48 16.17 -3.69 7.02
N PHE A 49 15.18 -4.48 7.43
CA PHE A 49 15.35 -5.45 8.52
C PHE A 49 15.73 -6.84 8.05
N TRP A 50 15.48 -7.17 6.78
CA TRP A 50 15.62 -8.53 6.24
C TRP A 50 16.54 -8.58 5.00
N SER A 51 17.20 -7.49 4.64
CA SER A 51 18.13 -7.41 3.52
C SER A 51 19.27 -6.43 3.80
N ASP A 52 20.48 -6.82 3.39
CA ASP A 52 21.67 -5.94 3.41
C ASP A 52 21.83 -5.16 2.09
N ASP A 53 20.98 -5.41 1.08
CA ASP A 53 21.12 -4.82 -0.26
C ASP A 53 21.02 -3.29 -0.26
N TYR A 54 20.38 -2.72 0.76
CA TYR A 54 20.10 -1.28 0.87
C TYR A 54 20.97 -0.60 1.93
N LEU A 55 22.03 -1.26 2.39
CA LEU A 55 23.01 -0.70 3.30
C LEU A 55 24.29 -0.32 2.52
N ASN A 56 24.98 0.71 3.00
CA ASN A 56 26.36 0.99 2.61
C ASN A 56 27.31 0.06 3.38
N ASP A 57 28.58 0.02 2.98
CA ASP A 57 29.62 -0.80 3.63
C ASP A 57 29.81 -0.52 5.13
N ASN A 58 29.41 0.67 5.60
CA ASN A 58 29.47 1.07 7.00
C ASN A 58 28.22 0.67 7.81
N GLY A 59 27.27 -0.05 7.19
CA GLY A 59 26.01 -0.49 7.78
C GLY A 59 24.91 0.59 7.85
N SER A 60 25.14 1.81 7.35
CA SER A 60 24.09 2.82 7.26
C SER A 60 23.21 2.60 6.04
N ILE A 61 21.94 3.02 6.07
CA ILE A 61 21.06 2.93 4.88
C ILE A 61 21.67 3.73 3.71
N ASN A 62 21.67 3.12 2.53
CA ASN A 62 21.82 3.80 1.25
C ASN A 62 20.45 4.34 0.82
N TYR A 63 20.15 5.58 1.21
CA TYR A 63 18.83 6.16 1.01
C TYR A 63 18.44 6.28 -0.46
N ASP A 64 19.40 6.58 -1.35
CA ASP A 64 19.12 6.68 -2.79
C ASP A 64 18.61 5.32 -3.33
N LYS A 65 19.36 4.24 -3.07
CA LYS A 65 18.97 2.89 -3.50
C LYS A 65 17.68 2.41 -2.84
N PHE A 66 17.49 2.71 -1.56
CA PHE A 66 16.28 2.37 -0.82
C PHE A 66 15.04 3.06 -1.41
N PHE A 67 15.09 4.38 -1.61
CA PHE A 67 13.96 5.12 -2.17
C PHE A 67 13.72 4.75 -3.64
N ASP A 68 14.76 4.51 -4.43
CA ASP A 68 14.59 3.99 -5.80
C ASP A 68 13.74 2.71 -5.81
N LYS A 69 14.07 1.75 -4.93
CA LYS A 69 13.32 0.49 -4.83
C LYS A 69 11.88 0.71 -4.35
N VAL A 70 11.72 1.45 -3.26
CA VAL A 70 10.40 1.70 -2.67
C VAL A 70 9.49 2.43 -3.66
N PHE A 71 9.99 3.42 -4.40
CA PHE A 71 9.18 4.13 -5.40
C PHE A 71 9.00 3.36 -6.70
N ALA A 72 9.90 2.42 -7.03
CA ALA A 72 9.68 1.52 -8.17
C ALA A 72 8.41 0.67 -8.01
N TYR A 73 7.95 0.41 -6.78
CA TYR A 73 6.69 -0.28 -6.50
C TYR A 73 5.48 0.38 -7.18
N LEU A 74 5.47 1.70 -7.36
CA LEU A 74 4.38 2.42 -8.05
C LEU A 74 4.19 1.99 -9.51
N ASN A 75 5.20 1.35 -10.11
CA ASN A 75 5.14 0.81 -11.47
C ASN A 75 5.00 -0.72 -11.48
N SER A 76 4.83 -1.36 -10.32
CA SER A 76 4.66 -2.80 -10.22
C SER A 76 3.26 -3.22 -10.67
N GLU A 77 3.15 -4.44 -11.20
CA GLU A 77 1.85 -5.04 -11.53
C GLU A 77 0.95 -5.14 -10.30
N GLU A 78 1.52 -5.39 -9.12
CA GLU A 78 0.81 -5.43 -7.84
C GLU A 78 0.14 -4.09 -7.54
N TYR A 79 0.89 -2.99 -7.58
CA TYR A 79 0.34 -1.65 -7.33
C TYR A 79 -0.74 -1.28 -8.36
N ILE A 80 -0.45 -1.46 -9.66
CA ILE A 80 -1.38 -1.13 -10.75
C ILE A 80 -2.68 -1.92 -10.61
N ARG A 81 -2.59 -3.23 -10.32
CA ARG A 81 -3.75 -4.08 -10.07
C ARG A 81 -4.55 -3.60 -8.87
N ASN A 82 -3.88 -3.30 -7.76
CA ASN A 82 -4.54 -2.90 -6.53
C ASN A 82 -5.24 -1.54 -6.69
N GLU A 83 -4.62 -0.56 -7.37
CA GLU A 83 -5.29 0.71 -7.71
C GLU A 83 -6.53 0.49 -8.59
N LEU A 84 -6.43 -0.36 -9.61
CA LEU A 84 -7.55 -0.68 -10.49
C LEU A 84 -8.72 -1.31 -9.71
N ILE A 85 -8.45 -2.24 -8.79
CA ILE A 85 -9.47 -2.82 -7.91
C ILE A 85 -10.19 -1.73 -7.11
N ILE A 86 -9.46 -0.77 -6.55
CA ILE A 86 -10.03 0.32 -5.77
C ILE A 86 -10.86 1.27 -6.65
N GLU A 87 -10.39 1.59 -7.85
CA GLU A 87 -11.12 2.42 -8.81
C GLU A 87 -12.46 1.77 -9.18
N LEU A 88 -12.44 0.49 -9.56
CA LEU A 88 -13.64 -0.28 -9.90
C LEU A 88 -14.62 -0.40 -8.72
N ALA A 89 -14.11 -0.65 -7.51
CA ALA A 89 -14.94 -0.72 -6.31
C ALA A 89 -15.62 0.63 -6.01
N ASN A 90 -14.89 1.74 -6.13
CA ASN A 90 -15.46 3.07 -5.96
C ASN A 90 -16.48 3.42 -7.06
N ALA A 91 -16.24 3.00 -8.29
CA ALA A 91 -17.20 3.18 -9.39
C ALA A 91 -18.55 2.50 -9.08
N LEU A 92 -18.53 1.27 -8.55
CA LEU A 92 -19.76 0.59 -8.11
C LEU A 92 -20.45 1.31 -6.95
N ILE A 93 -19.70 1.71 -5.91
CA ILE A 93 -20.25 2.39 -4.73
C ILE A 93 -20.90 3.72 -5.11
N ASN A 94 -20.26 4.50 -5.98
CA ASN A 94 -20.74 5.79 -6.43
C ASN A 94 -21.73 5.71 -7.60
N LYS A 95 -21.95 4.51 -8.14
CA LYS A 95 -22.75 4.27 -9.36
C LYS A 95 -22.24 5.09 -10.55
N ASP A 96 -20.93 5.25 -10.66
CA ASP A 96 -20.28 5.88 -11.80
C ASP A 96 -19.99 4.84 -12.87
N PHE A 97 -20.79 4.88 -13.95
CA PHE A 97 -20.70 3.96 -15.08
C PHE A 97 -20.32 4.66 -16.38
N THR A 98 -19.62 5.80 -16.26
CA THR A 98 -19.25 6.62 -17.42
C THR A 98 -18.28 5.89 -18.36
N ASN A 99 -17.30 5.16 -17.80
CA ASN A 99 -16.24 4.49 -18.55
C ASN A 99 -16.49 2.99 -18.76
N MET A 100 -17.19 2.34 -17.83
CA MET A 100 -17.42 0.90 -17.81
C MET A 100 -18.79 0.63 -17.18
N ASN A 101 -19.57 -0.30 -17.75
CA ASN A 101 -20.88 -0.62 -17.18
C ASN A 101 -20.78 -1.53 -15.95
N GLU A 102 -21.85 -1.62 -15.16
CA GLU A 102 -21.87 -2.39 -13.91
C GLU A 102 -21.44 -3.86 -14.08
N VAL A 103 -21.90 -4.53 -15.13
CA VAL A 103 -21.59 -5.95 -15.40
C VAL A 103 -20.11 -6.13 -15.75
N GLU A 104 -19.56 -5.22 -16.56
CA GLU A 104 -18.14 -5.21 -16.90
C GLU A 104 -17.27 -4.97 -15.66
N ILE A 105 -17.64 -4.02 -14.80
CA ILE A 105 -16.92 -3.73 -13.56
C ILE A 105 -16.93 -4.96 -12.63
N VAL A 106 -18.09 -5.57 -12.41
CA VAL A 106 -18.22 -6.78 -11.58
C VAL A 106 -17.39 -7.93 -12.15
N SER A 107 -17.43 -8.13 -13.47
CA SER A 107 -16.65 -9.18 -14.14
C SER A 107 -15.14 -8.97 -13.95
N GLU A 108 -14.68 -7.73 -14.09
CA GLU A 108 -13.26 -7.40 -13.94
C GLU A 108 -12.80 -7.51 -12.49
N LEU A 109 -13.61 -7.06 -11.53
CA LEU A 109 -13.34 -7.29 -10.11
C LEU A 109 -13.25 -8.77 -9.78
N ASN A 110 -14.14 -9.61 -10.30
CA ASN A 110 -14.07 -11.06 -10.11
C ASN A 110 -12.81 -11.68 -10.73
N ARG A 111 -12.27 -11.10 -11.80
CA ARG A 111 -11.03 -11.55 -12.44
C ARG A 111 -9.79 -11.16 -11.64
N LEU A 112 -9.80 -9.97 -11.04
CA LEU A 112 -8.67 -9.39 -10.34
C LEU A 112 -8.60 -9.77 -8.85
N SER A 113 -9.76 -10.03 -8.24
CA SER A 113 -9.88 -10.31 -6.81
C SER A 113 -9.68 -11.80 -6.54
N PRO A 114 -8.74 -12.18 -5.65
CA PRO A 114 -8.57 -13.58 -5.29
C PRO A 114 -9.68 -14.10 -4.36
N ASP A 115 -10.36 -13.22 -3.62
CA ASP A 115 -11.54 -13.56 -2.82
C ASP A 115 -12.84 -13.21 -3.56
N PRO A 116 -13.70 -14.20 -3.90
CA PRO A 116 -14.99 -13.94 -4.55
C PRO A 116 -16.02 -13.28 -3.62
N ASN A 117 -15.78 -13.22 -2.31
CA ASN A 117 -16.70 -12.61 -1.33
C ASN A 117 -16.53 -11.10 -1.21
N TRP A 118 -15.74 -10.46 -2.07
CA TRP A 118 -15.51 -9.01 -2.05
C TRP A 118 -16.80 -8.18 -2.03
N THR A 119 -17.87 -8.67 -2.67
CA THR A 119 -19.19 -8.03 -2.64
C THR A 119 -19.78 -7.95 -1.23
N HIS A 120 -19.51 -8.94 -0.37
CA HIS A 120 -19.95 -8.95 1.03
C HIS A 120 -19.34 -7.77 1.80
N TYR A 121 -18.04 -7.55 1.63
CA TYR A 121 -17.27 -6.53 2.34
C TYR A 121 -17.69 -5.09 2.00
N LEU A 122 -18.19 -4.89 0.78
CA LEU A 122 -18.60 -3.58 0.28
C LEU A 122 -20.09 -3.31 0.44
N PHE A 123 -20.95 -4.30 0.20
CA PHE A 123 -22.40 -4.07 0.10
C PHE A 123 -23.22 -4.68 1.23
N VAL A 124 -22.74 -5.75 1.88
CA VAL A 124 -23.49 -6.47 2.91
C VAL A 124 -23.10 -5.97 4.30
N ASP A 125 -21.86 -6.23 4.72
CA ASP A 125 -21.39 -5.83 6.05
C ASP A 125 -20.80 -4.41 6.07
N LYS A 126 -20.39 -3.90 4.90
CA LYS A 126 -19.77 -2.58 4.71
C LYS A 126 -18.54 -2.35 5.58
N SER A 127 -17.88 -3.42 5.99
CA SER A 127 -16.69 -3.41 6.86
C SER A 127 -15.50 -2.69 6.24
N CYS A 128 -15.48 -2.62 4.91
CA CYS A 128 -14.44 -1.99 4.11
C CYS A 128 -14.79 -0.58 3.62
N LEU A 129 -15.84 0.06 4.16
CA LEU A 129 -16.17 1.45 3.84
C LEU A 129 -15.69 2.41 4.94
N ASN A 130 -15.29 3.61 4.52
CA ASN A 130 -15.09 4.76 5.38
C ASN A 130 -16.43 5.32 5.85
N LYS A 131 -16.41 6.23 6.84
CA LYS A 131 -17.62 6.87 7.38
C LYS A 131 -18.37 7.70 6.35
N ASP A 132 -17.67 8.22 5.34
CA ASP A 132 -18.25 8.97 4.22
C ASP A 132 -18.82 8.08 3.11
N GLY A 133 -18.71 6.75 3.26
CA GLY A 133 -19.18 5.77 2.30
C GLY A 133 -18.15 5.40 1.22
N SER A 134 -17.00 6.07 1.14
CA SER A 134 -15.93 5.71 0.21
C SER A 134 -15.25 4.39 0.59
N VAL A 135 -14.62 3.70 -0.36
CA VAL A 135 -13.88 2.46 -0.08
C VAL A 135 -12.65 2.77 0.79
N ASN A 136 -12.51 2.06 1.91
CA ASN A 136 -11.28 2.04 2.69
C ASN A 136 -10.28 1.10 1.99
N LYS A 137 -9.36 1.68 1.21
CA LYS A 137 -8.38 0.96 0.41
C LYS A 137 -7.64 -0.14 1.20
N ASN A 138 -7.04 0.21 2.33
CA ASN A 138 -6.20 -0.74 3.08
C ASN A 138 -7.05 -1.91 3.59
N LYS A 139 -8.17 -1.64 4.27
CA LYS A 139 -9.05 -2.71 4.76
C LYS A 139 -9.57 -3.61 3.65
N PHE A 140 -9.91 -3.02 2.50
CA PHE A 140 -10.46 -3.79 1.39
C PHE A 140 -9.41 -4.69 0.75
N LEU A 141 -8.21 -4.16 0.48
CA LEU A 141 -7.11 -4.96 -0.05
C LEU A 141 -6.66 -6.03 0.95
N ASP A 142 -6.54 -5.70 2.24
CA ASP A 142 -6.19 -6.65 3.29
C ASP A 142 -7.19 -7.82 3.28
N ARG A 143 -8.51 -7.54 3.32
CA ARG A 143 -9.54 -8.58 3.24
C ARG A 143 -9.48 -9.42 1.97
N LEU A 144 -9.22 -8.79 0.83
CA LEU A 144 -9.12 -9.48 -0.45
C LEU A 144 -7.95 -10.46 -0.47
N PHE A 145 -6.80 -10.08 0.09
CA PHE A 145 -5.56 -10.84 -0.01
C PHE A 145 -5.20 -11.64 1.26
N GLU A 146 -5.96 -11.50 2.36
CA GLU A 146 -5.82 -12.22 3.65
C GLU A 146 -5.85 -13.75 3.50
N LEU A 147 -6.46 -14.29 2.43
CA LEU A 147 -6.51 -15.74 2.17
C LEU A 147 -5.19 -16.35 1.64
N GLN A 148 -4.10 -15.57 1.52
CA GLN A 148 -2.82 -16.04 0.95
C GLN A 148 -1.61 -15.97 1.88
N SER A 149 -1.78 -15.62 3.16
CA SER A 149 -0.71 -15.63 4.19
C SER A 149 -0.71 -16.89 5.04
#